data_AF-A0A967I6C4-F1
#
_entry.id   AF-A0A967I6C4-F1
#
_cell.length_a   1.000
_cell.length_b   1.000
_cell.length_c   1.000
_cell.angle_alpha   90.00
_cell.angle_beta   90.00
_cell.angle_gamma   90.00
#
_symmetry.space_group_name_H-M   'P 1'
#
loop_
_entity.id
_entity.type
_entity.pdbx_description
1 polymer ?
#
loop_
_entity_poly.entity_id
_entity_poly.type
_entity_poly.pdbx_seq_one_letter_code
_entity_poly.pdbx_strand_id
1 'polypeptide(L)' 'YYLLPDPIETLKAAEILVKDGFTVLPYINADPILAKHLQEAGTATVMPLGAPIGTNKGVKTRDSIAIIIEQ' A
#
# COMPACT_ATOMS: atom_id res chain seq x y z
N TYR A 1 -10.03 3.63 -16.48
CA TYR A 1 -9.79 3.55 -15.02
C TYR A 1 -8.31 3.33 -14.78
N TYR A 2 -7.65 4.19 -13.99
CA TYR A 2 -6.18 4.22 -13.84
C TYR A 2 -5.59 3.12 -12.94
N LEU A 3 -6.37 2.10 -12.57
CA LEU A 3 -5.97 1.00 -11.67
C LEU A 3 -5.35 1.50 -10.35
N LEU A 4 -5.89 2.60 -9.83
CA LEU A 4 -5.49 3.15 -8.54
C LEU A 4 -6.24 2.43 -7.41
N PRO A 5 -5.57 2.10 -6.30
CA PRO A 5 -6.21 1.47 -5.15
C PRO A 5 -7.02 2.50 -4.37
N ASP A 6 -8.15 2.04 -3.81
CA ASP A 6 -8.94 2.80 -2.84
C ASP A 6 -8.30 2.64 -1.46
N PRO A 7 -7.81 3.72 -0.81
CA PRO A 7 -7.11 3.61 0.45
C PRO A 7 -8.02 3.15 1.60
N ILE A 8 -9.30 3.53 1.59
CA ILE A 8 -10.24 3.24 2.68
C ILE A 8 -10.65 1.78 2.62
N GLU A 9 -11.08 1.31 1.46
CA GLU A 9 -11.51 -0.08 1.30
C GLU A 9 -10.32 -1.05 1.41
N THR A 10 -9.10 -0.64 1.00
CA THR A 10 -7.90 -1.47 1.17
C THR A 10 -7.56 -1.69 2.64
N LEU A 11 -7.59 -0.63 3.47
CA LEU A 11 -7.32 -0.76 4.91
C LEU A 11 -8.36 -1.67 5.58
N LYS A 12 -9.64 -1.43 5.30
CA LYS A 12 -10.74 -2.23 5.84
C LYS A 12 -10.62 -3.72 5.46
N ALA A 13 -10.32 -4.01 4.20
CA ALA A 13 -10.12 -5.38 3.75
C ALA A 13 -8.90 -6.02 4.41
N ALA A 14 -7.81 -5.27 4.57
CA ALA A 14 -6.60 -5.76 5.24
C ALA A 14 -6.86 -6.13 6.70
N GLU A 15 -7.56 -5.29 7.46
CA GLU A 15 -7.93 -5.58 8.86
C GLU A 15 -8.75 -6.87 9.00
N ILE A 16 -9.72 -7.08 8.11
CA ILE A 16 -10.54 -8.30 8.08
C ILE A 16 -9.67 -9.52 7.78
N LEU A 17 -8.86 -9.46 6.72
CA LEU A 17 -8.05 -10.59 6.29
C LEU A 17 -6.95 -10.95 7.29
N VAL A 18 -6.31 -9.96 7.91
CA VAL A 18 -5.33 -10.22 8.98
C VAL A 18 -6.00 -10.91 10.17
N LYS A 19 -7.19 -10.46 10.57
CA LYS A 19 -7.96 -11.09 11.65
C LYS A 19 -8.34 -12.55 11.33
N ASP A 20 -8.62 -12.83 10.06
CA ASP A 20 -8.91 -14.17 9.57
C ASP A 20 -7.64 -15.05 9.41
N GLY A 21 -6.46 -14.54 9.76
CA GLY A 21 -5.19 -15.26 9.76
C GLY A 21 -4.48 -15.30 8.41
N PHE A 22 -4.88 -14.47 7.44
CA PHE A 22 -4.21 -14.40 6.15
C PHE A 22 -2.88 -13.62 6.26
N THR A 23 -1.91 -14.02 5.45
CA THR A 23 -0.72 -13.19 5.18
C THR A 23 -1.10 -12.14 4.13
N VAL A 24 -1.36 -10.91 4.57
CA VAL A 24 -1.86 -9.85 3.69
C VAL A 24 -0.71 -9.04 3.09
N LEU A 25 -0.74 -8.88 1.76
CA LEU A 25 0.19 -8.05 1.00
C LEU A 25 -0.62 -7.00 0.21
N PRO A 26 -0.89 -5.82 0.79
CA PRO A 26 -1.74 -4.79 0.20
C PRO A 26 -1.00 -3.97 -0.87
N TYR A 27 -1.64 -3.80 -2.04
CA TYR A 27 -1.22 -2.85 -3.08
C TYR A 27 -1.79 -1.46 -2.79
N ILE A 28 -0.93 -0.45 -2.65
CA ILE A 28 -1.32 0.89 -2.19
C ILE A 28 -0.76 2.02 -3.05
N ASN A 29 -1.36 3.21 -2.90
CA ASN A 29 -0.70 4.45 -3.32
C ASN A 29 0.56 4.66 -2.46
N ALA A 30 1.51 5.46 -2.95
CA ALA A 30 2.68 5.85 -2.17
C ALA A 30 2.30 6.91 -1.11
N ASP A 31 1.49 6.49 -0.14
CA ASP A 31 0.98 7.27 0.98
C ASP A 31 1.61 6.75 2.28
N PRO A 32 2.48 7.54 2.92
CA PRO A 32 3.16 7.11 4.15
C PRO A 32 2.23 6.91 5.35
N ILE A 33 1.10 7.65 5.42
CA ILE A 33 0.15 7.50 6.53
C ILE A 33 -0.60 6.18 6.39
N LEU A 34 -1.08 5.87 5.18
CA LEU A 34 -1.74 4.60 4.91
C LEU A 34 -0.81 3.41 5.13
N ALA A 35 0.45 3.52 4.70
CA ALA A 35 1.45 2.47 4.92
C ALA A 35 1.62 2.15 6.41
N LYS A 36 1.70 3.18 7.25
CA LYS A 36 1.76 3.02 8.71
C LYS A 36 0.52 2.35 9.29
N HIS A 37 -0.68 2.77 8.89
CA HIS A 37 -1.91 2.13 9.35
C HIS A 37 -2.00 0.65 8.94
N LEU A 38 -1.56 0.30 7.72
CA LEU A 38 -1.53 -1.09 7.27
C LEU A 38 -0.50 -1.94 8.02
N GLN A 39 0.64 -1.34 8.38
CA GLN A 39 1.61 -1.99 9.27
C GLN A 39 0.99 -2.24 10.66
N GLU A 40 0.33 -1.24 11.25
CA GLU A 40 -0.36 -1.36 12.54
C GLU A 40 -1.51 -2.37 12.50
N ALA A 41 -2.21 -2.48 11.37
CA ALA A 41 -3.23 -3.51 11.13
C ALA A 41 -2.67 -4.94 11.05
N GLY A 42 -1.34 -5.12 11.00
CA GLY A 42 -0.67 -6.43 11.00
C GLY A 42 -0.46 -7.05 9.62
N THR A 43 -0.46 -6.24 8.56
CA THR A 43 -0.10 -6.74 7.22
C THR A 43 1.37 -7.18 7.17
N ALA A 44 1.68 -8.17 6.33
CA ALA A 44 3.02 -8.74 6.26
C ALA A 44 4.02 -7.86 5.48
N THR A 45 3.50 -6.91 4.71
CA THR A 45 4.26 -5.94 3.91
C THR A 45 3.36 -4.76 3.57
N VAL A 46 3.94 -3.71 2.98
CA VAL A 46 3.21 -2.71 2.21
C VAL A 46 3.80 -2.64 0.80
N MET A 47 2.98 -2.50 -0.25
CA MET A 47 3.43 -2.46 -1.65
C MET A 47 3.01 -1.15 -2.34
N PRO A 48 3.73 -0.04 -2.12
CA PRO A 48 3.43 1.23 -2.76
C PRO A 48 3.74 1.22 -4.27
N LEU A 49 2.82 1.75 -5.07
CA LEU A 49 3.03 1.89 -6.51
C LEU A 49 4.17 2.86 -6.83
N GLY A 50 4.95 2.53 -7.87
CA GLY A 50 5.94 3.45 -8.46
C GLY A 50 5.30 4.45 -9.44
N ALA A 51 4.32 3.98 -10.22
CA ALA A 51 3.50 4.73 -11.15
C ALA A 51 2.22 3.91 -11.44
N PRO A 52 1.18 4.47 -12.09
CA PRO A 52 -0.01 3.69 -12.42
C PRO A 52 0.34 2.44 -13.25
N ILE A 53 -0.33 1.32 -12.95
CA ILE A 53 -0.06 0.01 -13.54
C ILE A 53 -0.13 0.08 -15.08
N GLY A 54 0.82 -0.58 -15.74
CA GLY A 54 0.88 -0.67 -17.20
C GLY A 54 1.43 0.56 -17.92
N THR A 55 1.81 1.62 -17.20
CA THR A 55 2.28 2.87 -17.84
C THR A 55 3.76 2.87 -18.24
N ASN A 56 4.57 1.95 -17.73
CA ASN A 56 6.03 1.90 -17.95
C ASN A 56 6.77 3.21 -17.61
N LYS A 57 6.27 4.00 -16.65
CA LYS A 57 6.86 5.31 -16.28
C LYS A 57 7.97 5.24 -15.24
N GLY A 58 8.35 4.04 -14.80
CA GLY A 58 9.31 3.83 -13.71
C GLY A 58 8.77 4.26 -12.34
N VAL A 59 9.68 4.68 -11.44
CA VAL A 59 9.36 5.07 -10.06
C VAL A 59 9.18 6.59 -9.98
N LYS A 60 7.93 7.06 -10.16
CA LYS A 60 7.56 8.48 -10.05
C LYS A 60 7.28 8.94 -8.62
N THR A 61 6.99 8.00 -7.73
CA THR A 61 6.67 8.24 -6.31
C THR A 61 7.88 8.02 -5.39
N ARG A 62 9.10 8.19 -5.90
CA ARG A 62 10.35 7.81 -5.22
C ARG A 62 10.50 8.46 -3.84
N ASP A 63 10.17 9.74 -3.73
CA ASP A 63 10.32 10.48 -2.46
C ASP A 63 9.34 9.97 -1.41
N SER A 64 8.07 9.73 -1.79
CA SER A 64 7.09 9.12 -0.89
C SER A 64 7.50 7.70 -0.45
N ILE A 65 8.08 6.92 -1.37
CA ILE A 65 8.61 5.58 -1.05
C ILE A 65 9.78 5.68 -0.07
N ALA A 66 10.66 6.65 -0.22
CA ALA A 66 11.75 6.88 0.74
C ALA A 66 11.21 7.18 2.14
N ILE A 67 10.18 8.03 2.25
CA ILE A 67 9.51 8.31 3.53
C ILE A 67 8.88 7.04 4.13
N ILE A 68 8.31 6.14 3.31
CA ILE A 68 7.76 4.86 3.80
C ILE A 68 8.87 3.95 4.34
N ILE A 69 10.05 3.94 3.72
CA ILE A 69 11.18 3.10 4.11
C ILE A 69 11.85 3.60 5.40
N GLU A 70 11.87 4.90 5.65
CA GLU A 70 12.54 5.52 6.80
C GLU A 70 11.76 5.43 8.12
N GLN A 71 10.46 5.10 8.08
CA GLN A 71 9.58 4.97 9.25
C GLN A 71 9.82 3.68 10.04
#